data_AF-A0A142JKG9-F1
#
_entry.id   AF-A0A142JKG9-F1
#
_cell.length_a   1.000
_cell.length_b   1.000
_cell.length_c   1.000
_cell.angle_alpha   90.00
_cell.angle_beta   90.00
_cell.angle_gamma   90.00
#
_symmetry.space_group_name_H-M   'P 1'
#
loop_
_entity.id
_entity.type
_entity.pdbx_description
1 polymer ?
#
loop_
_entity_poly.entity_id
_entity_poly.type
_entity_poly.pdbx_seq_one_letter_code
_entity_poly.pdbx_strand_id
1 'polypeptide(L)'
;MASMLGEPRAALIELLQSEVGRMVARQIDASPTGMPRQQIAAAAHRMAQMVSAMSRDDLEACHVELNRFFSAVPFTAAIPVVIAIEHKWPHHIETIPEANRRLDRIRKGGEYALLFSTEKLRHLLVCIEEIEETQ
;
A
#
# COMPACT_ATOMS: atom_id res chain seq x y z
N MET A 1 28.32 -12.21 -1.82
CA MET A 1 28.25 -10.77 -1.49
C MET A 1 26.86 -10.51 -0.93
N ALA A 2 26.74 -10.29 0.37
CA ALA A 2 25.45 -9.93 0.97
C ALA A 2 25.11 -8.52 0.46
N SER A 3 24.19 -8.44 -0.50
CA SER A 3 23.51 -7.18 -0.79
C SER A 3 22.98 -6.68 0.54
N MET A 4 23.44 -5.51 0.98
CA MET A 4 22.76 -4.81 2.05
C MET A 4 21.35 -4.59 1.53
N LEU A 5 20.40 -5.31 2.11
CA LEU A 5 19.01 -5.09 1.83
C LEU A 5 18.71 -3.66 2.28
N GLY A 6 17.89 -2.94 1.52
CA GLY A 6 17.37 -1.65 1.96
C GLY A 6 16.63 -1.81 3.30
N GLU A 7 16.40 -0.71 4.00
CA GLU A 7 15.55 -0.72 5.20
C GLU A 7 14.07 -0.75 4.81
N PRO A 8 13.18 -1.35 5.63
CA PRO A 8 11.74 -1.23 5.42
C PRO A 8 11.32 0.23 5.32
N ARG A 9 10.51 0.57 4.31
CA ARG A 9 10.10 1.96 4.11
C ARG A 9 9.03 2.36 5.13
N ALA A 10 9.46 3.04 6.20
CA ALA A 10 8.58 3.58 7.23
C ALA A 10 7.45 4.43 6.63
N ALA A 11 7.78 5.35 5.70
CA ALA A 11 6.77 6.18 5.03
C ALA A 11 5.72 5.38 4.25
N LEU A 12 6.11 4.25 3.64
CA LEU A 12 5.16 3.38 2.95
C LEU A 12 4.24 2.68 3.96
N ILE A 13 4.80 2.16 5.05
CA ILE A 13 4.04 1.48 6.11
C ILE A 13 3.05 2.46 6.76
N GLU A 14 3.51 3.66 7.09
CA GLU A 14 2.67 4.74 7.62
C GLU A 14 1.56 5.11 6.64
N LEU A 15 1.86 5.26 5.35
CA LEU A 15 0.86 5.55 4.33
C LEU A 15 -0.19 4.44 4.24
N LEU A 16 0.22 3.17 4.22
CA LEU A 16 -0.69 2.02 4.20
C LEU A 16 -1.58 1.95 5.44
N GLN A 17 -1.08 2.39 6.59
CA GLN A 17 -1.80 2.44 7.87
C GLN A 17 -2.56 3.76 8.09
N SER A 18 -2.38 4.76 7.23
CA SER A 18 -3.06 6.05 7.33
C SER A 18 -4.53 5.96 6.89
N GLU A 19 -5.30 7.00 7.22
CA GLU A 19 -6.68 7.14 6.71
C GLU A 19 -6.72 7.25 5.17
N VAL A 20 -5.81 8.03 4.59
CA VAL A 20 -5.69 8.20 3.13
C VAL A 20 -5.40 6.85 2.47
N GLY A 21 -4.42 6.09 2.97
CA GLY A 21 -4.11 4.76 2.45
C GLY A 21 -5.31 3.82 2.50
N ARG A 22 -6.06 3.81 3.62
CA ARG A 22 -7.29 3.02 3.74
C ARG A 22 -8.40 3.49 2.79
N MET A 23 -8.55 4.80 2.57
CA MET A 23 -9.52 5.33 1.62
C MET A 23 -9.22 4.87 0.20
N VAL A 24 -7.97 4.99 -0.23
CA VAL A 24 -7.54 4.57 -1.56
C VAL A 24 -7.63 3.05 -1.71
N ALA A 25 -7.28 2.27 -0.68
CA ALA A 25 -7.45 0.83 -0.67
C ALA A 25 -8.92 0.42 -0.88
N ARG A 26 -9.87 1.08 -0.21
CA ARG A 26 -11.31 0.85 -0.42
C ARG A 26 -11.75 1.19 -1.85
N GLN A 27 -11.16 2.22 -2.45
CA GLN A 27 -11.46 2.59 -3.83
C GLN A 27 -10.89 1.58 -4.84
N ILE A 28 -9.71 1.01 -4.55
CA ILE A 28 -9.15 -0.12 -5.31
C ILE A 28 -10.10 -1.32 -5.26
N ASP A 29 -10.70 -1.56 -4.10
CA ASP A 29 -11.61 -2.67 -3.82
C ASP A 29 -13.04 -2.50 -4.37
N ALA A 30 -13.36 -1.38 -5.01
CA ALA A 30 -14.72 -1.08 -5.49
C ALA A 30 -15.25 -2.07 -6.55
N SER A 31 -14.41 -2.98 -7.06
CA SER A 31 -14.86 -4.13 -7.86
C SER A 31 -15.33 -5.26 -6.93
N PRO A 32 -16.59 -5.73 -7.06
CA PRO A 32 -17.16 -6.69 -6.12
C PRO A 32 -16.36 -8.00 -6.10
N THR A 33 -15.89 -8.38 -4.92
CA THR A 33 -15.33 -9.70 -4.67
C THR A 33 -16.45 -10.68 -4.34
N GLY A 34 -16.42 -11.88 -4.93
CA GLY A 34 -17.42 -12.92 -4.67
C GLY A 34 -17.26 -13.62 -3.31
N MET A 35 -16.25 -13.27 -2.51
CA MET A 35 -15.92 -13.95 -1.26
C MET A 35 -16.57 -13.25 -0.04
N PRO A 36 -17.13 -13.99 0.93
CA PRO A 36 -17.63 -13.41 2.17
C PRO A 36 -16.54 -12.66 2.97
N ARG A 37 -16.89 -11.50 3.55
CA ARG A 37 -15.95 -10.64 4.30
C ARG A 37 -15.16 -11.36 5.40
N GLN A 38 -15.79 -12.27 6.12
CA GLN A 38 -15.12 -13.03 7.19
C GLN A 38 -14.02 -13.95 6.65
N GLN A 39 -14.25 -14.57 5.49
CA GLN A 39 -13.26 -15.44 4.85
C GLN A 39 -12.07 -14.63 4.33
N ILE A 40 -12.33 -13.43 3.78
CA ILE A 40 -11.30 -12.49 3.34
C ILE A 40 -10.36 -12.11 4.49
N ALA A 41 -10.91 -11.68 5.63
CA ALA A 41 -10.11 -11.26 6.78
C ALA A 41 -9.27 -12.42 7.34
N ALA A 42 -9.87 -13.62 7.46
CA ALA A 42 -9.17 -14.79 7.94
C ALA A 42 -8.06 -15.25 6.97
N ALA A 43 -8.31 -15.20 5.65
CA ALA A 43 -7.33 -15.54 4.63
C ALA A 43 -6.13 -14.59 4.65
N ALA A 44 -6.37 -13.28 4.74
CA ALA A 44 -5.31 -12.30 4.81
C ALA A 44 -4.48 -12.40 6.10
N HIS A 45 -5.13 -12.65 7.25
CA HIS A 45 -4.43 -12.86 8.50
C HIS A 45 -3.52 -14.08 8.46
N ARG A 46 -4.02 -15.23 7.97
CA ARG A 46 -3.21 -16.43 7.78
C ARG A 46 -2.04 -16.18 6.82
N MET A 47 -2.27 -15.47 5.72
CA MET A 47 -1.21 -15.14 4.77
C MET A 47 -0.10 -14.28 5.40
N ALA A 48 -0.46 -13.28 6.20
CA ALA A 48 0.54 -12.45 6.89
C ALA A 48 1.37 -13.25 7.91
N GLN A 49 0.75 -14.22 8.60
CA GLN A 49 1.46 -15.14 9.50
C GLN A 49 2.41 -16.06 8.72
N MET A 50 1.96 -16.62 7.60
CA MET A 50 2.80 -17.47 6.75
C MET A 50 4.02 -16.70 6.22
N VAL A 51 3.82 -15.52 5.64
CA VAL A 51 4.91 -14.66 5.15
C VAL A 51 5.92 -14.33 6.25
N SER A 52 5.44 -14.02 7.46
CA SER A 52 6.33 -13.73 8.59
C SER A 52 7.23 -14.93 8.95
N ALA A 53 6.68 -16.15 8.84
CA ALA A 53 7.37 -17.39 9.17
C ALA A 53 8.28 -17.92 8.04
N MET A 54 7.96 -17.63 6.77
CA MET A 54 8.71 -18.10 5.59
C MET A 54 10.14 -17.56 5.55
N SER A 55 11.08 -18.30 4.95
CA SER A 55 12.39 -17.75 4.58
C SER A 55 12.27 -16.84 3.36
N ARG A 56 13.35 -16.15 2.97
CA ARG A 56 13.36 -15.31 1.76
C ARG A 56 13.27 -16.17 0.51
N ASP A 57 14.00 -17.27 0.47
CA ASP A 57 14.01 -18.22 -0.64
C ASP A 57 12.60 -18.82 -0.84
N ASP A 58 11.91 -19.14 0.25
CA ASP A 58 10.51 -19.60 0.17
C ASP A 58 9.58 -18.51 -0.38
N LEU A 59 9.80 -17.25 0.02
CA LEU A 59 8.99 -16.12 -0.44
C LEU A 59 9.17 -15.90 -1.95
N GLU A 60 10.40 -15.95 -2.44
CA GLU A 60 10.73 -15.86 -3.87
C GLU A 60 10.12 -17.03 -4.65
N ALA A 61 10.19 -18.25 -4.11
CA ALA A 61 9.60 -19.43 -4.73
C ALA A 61 8.05 -19.34 -4.83
N CYS A 62 7.41 -18.62 -3.92
CA CYS A 62 5.94 -18.44 -3.88
C CYS A 62 5.44 -17.19 -4.61
N HIS A 63 6.25 -16.55 -5.46
CA HIS A 63 5.87 -15.31 -6.14
C HIS A 63 4.57 -15.41 -6.94
N VAL A 64 4.34 -16.54 -7.61
CA VAL A 64 3.14 -16.76 -8.43
C VAL A 64 1.90 -16.86 -7.53
N GLU A 65 2.01 -17.58 -6.42
CA GLU A 65 0.96 -17.76 -5.42
C GLU A 65 0.62 -16.43 -4.73
N LEU A 66 1.64 -15.64 -4.37
CA LEU A 66 1.45 -14.31 -3.81
C LEU A 66 0.73 -13.38 -4.80
N ASN A 67 1.13 -13.39 -6.07
CA ASN A 67 0.44 -12.58 -7.09
C ASN A 67 -1.03 -13.01 -7.27
N ARG A 68 -1.33 -14.31 -7.24
CA ARG A 68 -2.71 -14.82 -7.26
C ARG A 68 -3.49 -14.40 -6.02
N PHE A 69 -2.88 -14.46 -4.84
CA PHE A 69 -3.48 -13.99 -3.59
C PHE A 69 -3.86 -12.51 -3.69
N PHE A 70 -2.93 -11.65 -4.12
CA PHE A 70 -3.22 -10.23 -4.29
C PHE A 70 -4.31 -9.99 -5.32
N SER A 71 -4.39 -10.79 -6.39
CA SER A 71 -5.45 -10.69 -7.40
C SER A 71 -6.84 -11.03 -6.84
N ALA A 72 -6.92 -12.01 -5.92
CA ALA A 72 -8.18 -12.52 -5.40
C ALA A 72 -8.70 -11.79 -4.15
N VAL A 73 -7.79 -11.20 -3.36
CA VAL A 73 -8.12 -10.59 -2.06
C VAL A 73 -8.23 -9.07 -2.20
N PRO A 74 -9.26 -8.45 -1.60
CA PRO A 74 -9.35 -6.99 -1.48
C PRO A 74 -8.07 -6.42 -0.89
N PHE A 75 -7.54 -5.38 -1.51
CA PHE A 75 -6.30 -4.75 -1.09
C PHE A 75 -6.37 -4.22 0.34
N THR A 76 -7.53 -3.73 0.79
CA THR A 76 -7.73 -3.30 2.19
C THR A 76 -7.43 -4.43 3.17
N ALA A 77 -7.80 -5.67 2.84
CA ALA A 77 -7.51 -6.83 3.66
C ALA A 77 -6.07 -7.31 3.50
N ALA A 78 -5.45 -7.10 2.33
CA ALA A 78 -4.09 -7.55 2.03
C ALA A 78 -2.98 -6.64 2.60
N ILE A 79 -3.30 -5.43 3.10
CA ILE A 79 -2.31 -4.49 3.69
C ILE A 79 -1.38 -5.15 4.73
N PRO A 80 -1.86 -5.96 5.70
CA PRO A 80 -0.96 -6.62 6.65
C PRO A 80 0.05 -7.57 5.99
N VAL A 81 -0.32 -8.20 4.87
CA VAL A 81 0.58 -9.07 4.10
C VAL A 81 1.66 -8.24 3.41
N VAL A 82 1.27 -7.11 2.80
CA VAL A 82 2.22 -6.15 2.20
C VAL A 82 3.25 -5.69 3.22
N ILE A 83 2.80 -5.29 4.41
CA ILE A 83 3.68 -4.83 5.49
C ILE A 83 4.60 -5.96 5.98
N ALA A 84 4.08 -7.19 6.12
CA ALA A 84 4.89 -8.35 6.49
C ALA A 84 6.00 -8.64 5.44
N ILE A 85 5.67 -8.55 4.15
CA ILE A 85 6.66 -8.69 3.07
C ILE A 85 7.71 -7.58 3.16
N GLU A 86 7.31 -6.32 3.30
CA GLU A 86 8.25 -5.19 3.39
C GLU A 86 9.18 -5.30 4.62
N HIS A 87 8.71 -5.79 5.76
CA HIS A 87 9.56 -6.06 6.92
C HIS A 87 10.51 -7.25 6.71
N LYS A 88 10.07 -8.30 6.02
CA LYS A 88 10.86 -9.51 5.79
C LYS A 88 11.95 -9.30 4.73
N TRP A 89 11.55 -8.66 3.65
CA TRP A 89 12.35 -8.39 2.47
C TRP A 89 11.96 -7.02 1.89
N PRO A 90 12.65 -5.96 2.34
CA PRO A 90 12.38 -4.60 1.91
C PRO A 90 12.40 -4.46 0.38
N HIS A 91 11.46 -3.68 -0.16
CA HIS A 91 11.24 -3.44 -1.60
C HIS A 91 10.76 -4.64 -2.43
N HIS A 92 10.81 -5.86 -1.90
CA HIS A 92 10.47 -7.05 -2.68
C HIS A 92 9.01 -7.07 -3.16
N ILE A 93 8.11 -6.44 -2.41
CA ILE A 93 6.69 -6.32 -2.79
C ILE A 93 6.49 -5.68 -4.18
N GLU A 94 7.43 -4.87 -4.64
CA GLU A 94 7.38 -4.21 -5.96
C GLU A 94 7.62 -5.17 -7.12
N THR A 95 8.23 -6.32 -6.83
CA THR A 95 8.47 -7.37 -7.82
C THR A 95 7.22 -8.25 -8.03
N ILE A 96 6.21 -8.14 -7.16
CA ILE A 96 4.92 -8.83 -7.27
C ILE A 96 3.95 -7.94 -8.06
N PRO A 97 3.58 -8.28 -9.31
CA PRO A 97 2.92 -7.35 -10.23
C PRO A 97 1.62 -6.74 -9.71
N GLU A 98 0.70 -7.56 -9.18
CA GLU A 98 -0.59 -7.08 -8.71
C GLU A 98 -0.47 -6.25 -7.42
N ALA A 99 0.46 -6.61 -6.53
CA ALA A 99 0.74 -5.82 -5.34
C ALA A 99 1.32 -4.46 -5.72
N ASN A 100 2.32 -4.43 -6.61
CA ASN A 100 2.97 -3.20 -7.06
C ASN A 100 1.97 -2.24 -7.73
N ARG A 101 1.14 -2.75 -8.65
CA ARG A 101 0.09 -1.96 -9.31
C ARG A 101 -0.85 -1.27 -8.32
N ARG A 102 -1.21 -1.95 -7.24
CA ARG A 102 -2.09 -1.40 -6.19
C ARG A 102 -1.35 -0.44 -5.27
N LEU A 103 -0.09 -0.74 -4.94
CA LEU A 103 0.80 0.15 -4.19
C LEU A 103 1.02 1.48 -4.90
N ASP A 104 1.18 1.47 -6.22
CA ASP A 104 1.34 2.71 -6.99
C ASP A 104 0.11 3.61 -6.90
N ARG A 105 -1.10 3.03 -6.81
CA ARG A 105 -2.32 3.82 -6.58
C ARG A 105 -2.34 4.42 -5.18
N ILE A 106 -1.92 3.66 -4.16
CA ILE A 106 -1.80 4.17 -2.79
C ILE A 106 -0.81 5.33 -2.72
N ARG A 107 0.37 5.18 -3.34
CA ARG A 107 1.41 6.22 -3.40
C ARG A 107 0.88 7.50 -4.04
N LYS A 108 0.27 7.40 -5.22
CA LYS A 108 -0.38 8.53 -5.89
C LYS A 108 -1.47 9.19 -5.04
N GLY A 109 -2.24 8.38 -4.32
CA GLY A 109 -3.23 8.90 -3.37
C GLY A 109 -2.60 9.68 -2.21
N GLY A 110 -1.48 9.18 -1.67
CA GLY A 110 -0.68 9.88 -0.67
C GLY A 110 -0.08 11.19 -1.19
N GLU A 111 0.45 11.18 -2.42
CA GLU A 111 0.95 12.38 -3.10
C GLU A 111 -0.16 13.44 -3.27
N TYR A 112 -1.35 13.03 -3.71
CA TYR A 112 -2.49 13.95 -3.81
C TYR A 112 -2.93 14.48 -2.45
N ALA A 113 -2.98 13.65 -1.41
CA ALA A 113 -3.32 14.12 -0.07
C ALA A 113 -2.30 15.15 0.46
N LEU A 114 -1.02 15.00 0.12
CA LEU A 114 0.02 15.97 0.46
C LEU A 114 -0.07 17.25 -0.38
N LEU A 115 -0.48 17.18 -1.64
CA LEU A 115 -0.65 18.34 -2.52
C LEU A 115 -1.87 19.17 -2.11
N PHE A 116 -2.99 18.49 -1.80
CA PHE A 116 -4.25 19.11 -1.40
C PHE A 116 -4.44 19.15 0.12
N SER A 117 -3.34 19.24 0.87
CA SER A 117 -3.42 19.40 2.32
C SER A 117 -4.07 20.73 2.67
N THR A 118 -4.84 20.78 3.76
CA THR A 118 -5.51 22.01 4.21
C THR A 118 -4.53 23.16 4.38
N GLU A 119 -3.32 22.88 4.84
CA GLU A 119 -2.24 23.87 4.97
C GLU A 119 -1.84 24.46 3.62
N LYS A 120 -1.56 23.62 2.63
CA LYS A 120 -1.19 24.09 1.29
C LYS A 120 -2.34 24.80 0.59
N LEU A 121 -3.57 24.33 0.78
CA LEU A 121 -4.76 25.00 0.24
C LEU A 121 -4.95 26.39 0.86
N ARG A 122 -4.74 26.54 2.18
CA ARG A 122 -4.76 27.85 2.83
C ARG A 122 -3.66 28.77 2.31
N HIS A 123 -2.43 28.25 2.18
CA HIS A 123 -1.33 29.02 1.62
C HIS A 123 -1.61 29.46 0.18
N LEU A 124 -2.20 28.58 -0.64
CA LEU A 124 -2.58 28.91 -2.01
C LEU A 124 -3.63 30.03 -2.04
N LEU A 125 -4.62 30.00 -1.15
CA LEU A 125 -5.63 31.05 -1.04
C LEU A 125 -5.01 32.41 -0.72
N VAL A 126 -4.09 32.47 0.26
CA VAL A 126 -3.37 33.70 0.61
C VAL A 126 -2.59 34.23 -0.60
N CYS A 127 -1.85 33.37 -1.30
CA CYS A 127 -1.11 33.81 -2.50
C CYS A 127 -2.03 34.31 -3.61
N ILE A 128 -3.23 33.75 -3.77
CA ILE A 128 -4.21 34.21 -4.75
C ILE A 128 -4.72 35.61 -4.37
N GLU A 129 -5.06 35.83 -3.10
CA GLU A 129 -5.49 37.14 -2.58
C GLU A 129 -4.41 38.22 -2.82
N GLU A 130 -3.14 37.91 -2.54
CA GLU A 130 -2.02 38.83 -2.79
C GLU A 130 -1.84 39.19 -4.27
N ILE A 131 -2.10 38.24 -5.18
CA ILE A 131 -2.03 38.47 -6.63
C ILE A 131 -3.21 39.35 -7.10
N GLU A 132 -4.40 39.12 -6.56
CA GLU A 132 -5.59 39.91 -6.89
C GLU A 132 -5.50 41.35 -6.35
N GLU A 133 -4.85 41.56 -5.20
CA GLU A 133 -4.60 42.91 -4.63
C GLU A 133 -3.51 43.71 -5.37
N THR A 134 -2.67 43.04 -6.17
CA THR A 134 -1.59 43.68 -6.94
C THR A 134 -1.92 43.90 -8.42
N GLN A 135 -3.14 43.55 -8.86
CA GLN A 135 -3.69 43.83 -10.21
C GLN A 135 -4.68 45.00 -10.20
#